data_AF-A0A0B8P0T7-F1
#
_entry.id   AF-A0A0B8P0T7-F1
#
_cell.length_a   1.000
_cell.length_b   1.000
_cell.length_c   1.000
_cell.angle_alpha   90.00
_cell.angle_beta   90.00
_cell.angle_gamma   90.00
#
_symmetry.space_group_name_H-M   'P 1'
#
loop_
_entity.id
_entity.type
_entity.pdbx_description
1 polymer ?
#
loop_
_entity_poly.entity_id
_entity_poly.type
_entity_poly.pdbx_seq_one_letter_code
_entity_poly.pdbx_strand_id
1 'polypeptide(L)'
;MIESHAESQSELEQQCQQILGGLTDFEISHSVDFTSDSNTVATLWSIRKGMFPAVGAVREVGTTVIIEDVAFPVENLANGVRDLQGLFDKFGYTEAIIFGHALEGNLHFVFTQGFESDKEVARYGAFMDAVAELVAVKYQGSLKAEHGTGRNMAPYVELEWGQEAIA
;
A
#
# COMPACT_ATOMS: atom_id res chain seq x y z
N MET A 1 -12.34 0.14 -0.19
CA MET A 1 -13.36 0.31 -1.24
C MET A 1 -13.72 -1.06 -1.75
N ILE A 2 -15.01 -1.38 -1.84
CA ILE A 2 -15.50 -2.65 -2.36
C ILE A 2 -16.37 -2.32 -3.58
N GLU A 3 -16.18 -3.05 -4.67
CA GLU A 3 -17.02 -2.96 -5.87
C GLU A 3 -17.59 -4.35 -6.17
N SER A 4 -18.87 -4.40 -6.56
CA SER A 4 -19.56 -5.64 -6.92
C SER A 4 -20.20 -5.49 -8.28
N HIS A 5 -20.12 -6.53 -9.11
CA HIS A 5 -20.74 -6.60 -10.43
C HIS A 5 -21.57 -7.88 -10.51
N ALA A 6 -22.74 -7.79 -11.13
CA ALA A 6 -23.64 -8.92 -11.34
C ALA A 6 -24.43 -8.76 -12.65
N GLU A 7 -24.96 -9.86 -13.17
CA GLU A 7 -25.74 -9.84 -14.42
C GLU A 7 -27.19 -9.35 -14.21
N SER A 8 -27.65 -9.28 -12.96
CA SER A 8 -28.98 -8.80 -12.60
C SER A 8 -28.98 -7.97 -11.32
N GLN A 9 -29.97 -7.07 -11.21
CA GLN A 9 -30.15 -6.23 -10.02
C GLN A 9 -30.38 -7.06 -8.75
N SER A 10 -31.16 -8.15 -8.84
CA SER A 10 -31.44 -9.01 -7.70
C SER A 10 -30.20 -9.73 -7.19
N GLU A 11 -29.33 -10.18 -8.09
CA GLU A 11 -28.06 -10.81 -7.73
C GLU A 11 -27.10 -9.78 -7.10
N LEU A 12 -27.03 -8.56 -7.65
CA LEU A 12 -26.23 -7.48 -7.10
C LEU A 12 -26.65 -7.14 -5.66
N GLU A 13 -27.96 -7.01 -5.42
CA GLU A 13 -28.52 -6.74 -4.09
C GLU A 13 -28.19 -7.87 -3.10
N GLN A 14 -28.28 -9.13 -3.54
CA GLN A 14 -27.91 -10.28 -2.73
C GLN A 14 -26.43 -10.27 -2.37
N GLN A 15 -25.53 -10.00 -3.33
CA GLN A 15 -24.08 -9.89 -3.10
C GLN A 15 -23.77 -8.77 -2.10
N CYS A 16 -24.35 -7.58 -2.28
CA CYS A 16 -24.16 -6.45 -1.37
C CYS A 16 -24.63 -6.79 0.06
N GLN A 17 -25.78 -7.46 0.21
CA GLN A 17 -26.27 -7.92 1.52
C GLN A 17 -25.33 -8.94 2.18
N GLN A 18 -24.80 -9.89 1.40
CA GLN A 18 -23.84 -10.87 1.91
C GLN A 18 -22.55 -10.19 2.39
N ILE A 19 -22.02 -9.24 1.61
CA ILE A 19 -20.83 -8.47 1.99
C ILE A 19 -21.08 -7.71 3.29
N LEU A 20 -22.18 -6.95 3.38
CA LEU A 20 -22.52 -6.18 4.58
C LEU A 20 -22.76 -7.10 5.79
N GLY A 21 -23.38 -8.26 5.58
CA GLY A 21 -23.57 -9.28 6.61
C GLY A 21 -22.26 -9.80 7.18
N GLY A 22 -21.24 -10.01 6.32
CA GLY A 22 -19.90 -10.43 6.74
C GLY A 22 -19.12 -9.38 7.54
N LEU A 23 -19.57 -8.11 7.54
CA LEU A 23 -18.95 -7.03 8.31
C LEU A 23 -19.58 -6.84 9.71
N THR A 24 -20.67 -7.53 10.02
CA THR A 24 -21.44 -7.32 11.27
C THR A 24 -20.68 -7.66 12.55
N ASP A 25 -19.68 -8.54 12.47
CA ASP A 25 -18.82 -8.90 13.60
C ASP A 25 -17.73 -7.85 13.92
N PHE A 26 -17.63 -6.79 13.11
CA PHE A 26 -16.60 -5.76 13.24
C PHE A 26 -17.19 -4.40 13.62
N GLU A 27 -16.45 -3.64 14.43
CA GLU A 27 -16.78 -2.24 14.68
C GLU A 27 -16.38 -1.38 13.48
N ILE A 28 -17.39 -0.86 12.77
CA ILE A 28 -17.18 0.00 11.60
C ILE A 28 -17.14 1.45 12.07
N SER A 29 -15.97 2.09 11.97
CA SER A 29 -15.80 3.50 12.38
C SER A 29 -16.56 4.47 11.48
N HIS A 30 -16.53 4.22 10.18
CA HIS A 30 -17.20 5.03 9.16
C HIS A 30 -17.63 4.12 8.00
N SER A 31 -18.85 4.31 7.50
CA SER A 31 -19.36 3.61 6.32
C SER A 31 -20.01 4.58 5.34
N VAL A 32 -19.95 4.20 4.06
CA VAL A 32 -20.79 4.73 3.00
C VAL A 32 -21.51 3.53 2.42
N ASP A 33 -22.82 3.62 2.27
CA ASP A 33 -23.62 2.51 1.73
C ASP A 33 -23.23 2.21 0.28
N PHE A 34 -23.46 0.95 -0.14
CA PHE A 34 -23.39 0.60 -1.55
C PHE A 34 -24.33 1.50 -2.36
N THR A 35 -23.86 1.96 -3.52
CA THR A 35 -24.61 2.86 -4.39
C THR A 35 -24.37 2.50 -5.85
N SER A 36 -25.44 2.59 -6.65
CA SER A 36 -25.40 2.47 -8.11
C SER A 36 -25.49 3.84 -8.80
N ASP A 37 -25.56 4.94 -8.04
CA ASP A 37 -25.53 6.28 -8.61
C ASP A 37 -24.16 6.54 -9.26
N SER A 38 -24.17 6.73 -10.58
CA SER A 38 -22.95 6.82 -11.37
C SER A 38 -22.04 7.98 -10.97
N ASN A 39 -22.61 9.11 -10.53
CA ASN A 39 -21.83 10.26 -10.05
C ASN A 39 -21.11 9.95 -8.74
N THR A 40 -21.80 9.29 -7.80
CA THR A 40 -21.23 8.88 -6.52
C THR A 40 -20.16 7.81 -6.72
N VAL A 41 -20.43 6.80 -7.55
CA VAL A 41 -19.44 5.75 -7.92
C VAL A 41 -18.20 6.37 -8.55
N ALA A 42 -18.36 7.26 -9.53
CA ALA A 42 -17.23 7.96 -10.16
C ALA A 42 -16.43 8.78 -9.14
N THR A 43 -17.10 9.42 -8.18
CA THR A 43 -16.44 10.18 -7.11
C THR A 43 -15.61 9.29 -6.20
N LEU A 44 -16.15 8.16 -5.75
CA LEU A 44 -15.43 7.20 -4.90
C LEU A 44 -14.19 6.63 -5.62
N TRP A 45 -14.33 6.28 -6.90
CA TRP A 45 -13.22 5.86 -7.74
C TRP A 45 -12.17 6.97 -7.93
N SER A 46 -12.61 8.22 -8.06
CA SER A 46 -11.71 9.38 -8.15
C SER A 46 -10.88 9.54 -6.88
N ILE A 47 -11.47 9.34 -5.69
CA ILE A 47 -10.73 9.36 -4.42
C ILE A 47 -9.65 8.27 -4.41
N ARG A 48 -9.99 7.02 -4.76
CA ARG A 48 -9.02 5.91 -4.82
C ARG A 48 -7.88 6.16 -5.80
N LYS A 49 -8.17 6.74 -6.98
CA LYS A 49 -7.18 7.10 -8.00
C LYS A 49 -6.35 8.32 -7.59
N GLY A 50 -6.95 9.23 -6.83
CA GLY A 50 -6.36 10.49 -6.39
C GLY A 50 -5.35 10.37 -5.24
N MET A 51 -5.25 9.20 -4.60
CA MET A 51 -4.34 9.03 -3.45
C MET A 51 -2.88 9.24 -3.80
N PHE A 52 -2.39 8.66 -4.91
CA PHE A 52 -1.02 8.88 -5.36
C PHE A 52 -0.70 10.35 -5.70
N PRO A 53 -1.47 11.03 -6.59
CA PRO A 53 -1.18 12.43 -6.93
C PRO A 53 -1.37 13.39 -5.75
N ALA A 54 -2.13 13.02 -4.71
CA ALA A 54 -2.27 13.85 -3.51
C ALA A 54 -0.92 14.09 -2.80
N VAL A 55 -0.05 13.08 -2.71
CA VAL A 55 1.31 13.25 -2.14
C VAL A 55 2.16 14.13 -3.04
N GLY A 56 2.10 13.91 -4.36
CA GLY A 56 2.82 14.73 -5.33
C GLY A 56 2.42 16.21 -5.30
N ALA A 57 1.15 16.50 -4.99
CA ALA A 57 0.63 17.85 -4.92
C ALA A 57 1.13 18.65 -3.70
N VAL A 58 1.44 17.97 -2.59
CA VAL A 58 1.94 18.60 -1.35
C VAL A 58 3.45 18.43 -1.15
N ARG A 59 4.13 17.85 -2.14
CA ARG A 59 5.56 17.57 -2.10
C ARG A 59 6.38 18.84 -1.92
N GLU A 60 7.31 18.82 -0.97
CA GLU A 60 8.29 19.90 -0.76
C GLU A 60 9.26 20.03 -1.95
N VAL A 61 9.60 21.28 -2.29
CA VAL A 61 10.58 21.57 -3.35
C VAL A 61 11.93 20.97 -2.98
N GLY A 62 12.59 20.30 -3.93
CA GLY A 62 13.87 19.61 -3.71
C GLY A 62 13.74 18.12 -3.32
N THR A 63 12.52 17.65 -3.00
CA THR A 63 12.26 16.23 -2.75
C THR A 63 11.74 15.52 -4.00
N THR A 64 11.69 14.18 -4.01
CA THR A 64 11.09 13.34 -5.05
C THR A 64 9.96 12.51 -4.45
N VAL A 65 8.88 12.27 -5.20
CA VAL A 65 7.86 11.30 -4.79
C VAL A 65 8.42 9.90 -5.01
N ILE A 66 8.55 9.14 -3.92
CA ILE A 66 8.86 7.72 -3.97
C ILE A 66 7.55 6.96 -3.86
N ILE A 67 7.39 5.97 -4.75
CA ILE A 67 6.31 4.98 -4.66
C ILE A 67 6.93 3.61 -4.75
N GLU A 68 6.66 2.80 -3.75
CA GLU A 68 7.08 1.41 -3.70
C GLU A 68 5.88 0.54 -3.33
N ASP A 69 5.99 -0.73 -3.64
CA ASP A 69 4.96 -1.74 -3.46
C ASP A 69 5.56 -3.00 -2.83
N VAL A 70 4.84 -3.56 -1.88
CA VAL A 70 5.19 -4.78 -1.16
C VAL A 70 3.97 -5.68 -1.07
N ALA A 71 4.17 -6.97 -0.83
CA ALA A 71 3.09 -7.89 -0.53
C ALA A 71 3.34 -8.59 0.81
N PHE A 72 2.35 -8.61 1.67
CA PHE A 72 2.35 -9.39 2.91
C PHE A 72 1.44 -10.61 2.74
N PRO A 73 1.72 -11.74 3.42
CA PRO A 73 0.68 -12.77 3.61
C PRO A 73 -0.59 -12.12 4.17
N VAL A 74 -1.74 -12.41 3.59
CA VAL A 74 -3.02 -11.72 3.88
C VAL A 74 -3.37 -11.83 5.37
N GLU A 75 -3.09 -12.98 5.99
CA GLU A 75 -3.27 -13.24 7.42
C GLU A 75 -2.43 -12.31 8.32
N ASN A 76 -1.32 -11.79 7.80
CA ASN A 76 -0.42 -10.89 8.51
C ASN A 76 -0.56 -9.42 8.09
N LEU A 77 -1.42 -9.12 7.11
CA LEU A 77 -1.52 -7.80 6.49
C LEU A 77 -1.73 -6.68 7.54
N ALA A 78 -2.65 -6.88 8.48
CA ALA A 78 -2.94 -5.87 9.51
C ALA A 78 -1.73 -5.56 10.40
N ASN A 79 -0.94 -6.57 10.76
CA ASN A 79 0.28 -6.39 11.56
C ASN A 79 1.41 -5.78 10.71
N GLY A 80 1.56 -6.22 9.45
CA GLY A 80 2.50 -5.65 8.49
C GLY A 80 2.28 -4.17 8.24
N VAL A 81 1.02 -3.74 8.03
CA VAL A 81 0.64 -2.32 7.89
C VAL A 81 1.07 -1.53 9.13
N ARG A 82 0.75 -2.02 10.34
CA ARG A 82 1.06 -1.31 11.59
C ARG A 82 2.56 -1.14 11.78
N ASP A 83 3.35 -2.17 11.50
CA ASP A 83 4.80 -2.09 11.61
C ASP A 83 5.41 -1.17 10.54
N LEU A 84 4.88 -1.20 9.32
CA LEU A 84 5.30 -0.29 8.25
C LEU A 84 5.01 1.17 8.60
N GLN A 85 3.85 1.46 9.21
CA GLN A 85 3.57 2.79 9.78
C GLN A 85 4.60 3.18 10.84
N GLY A 86 4.97 2.24 11.73
CA GLY A 86 6.03 2.46 12.71
C GLY A 86 7.39 2.78 12.08
N LEU A 87 7.71 2.26 10.89
CA LEU A 87 8.90 2.67 10.14
C LEU A 87 8.78 4.11 9.63
N PHE A 88 7.65 4.52 9.06
CA PHE A 88 7.46 5.91 8.66
C PHE A 88 7.65 6.87 9.83
N ASP A 89 7.08 6.56 10.99
CA ASP A 89 7.26 7.36 12.21
C ASP A 89 8.73 7.41 12.64
N LYS A 90 9.41 6.25 12.68
CA LYS A 90 10.81 6.14 13.07
C LYS A 90 11.75 6.95 12.18
N PHE A 91 11.49 6.99 10.87
CA PHE A 91 12.33 7.68 9.89
C PHE A 91 11.84 9.09 9.54
N GLY A 92 10.71 9.53 10.11
CA GLY A 92 10.20 10.90 9.99
C GLY A 92 9.55 11.19 8.64
N TYR A 93 8.83 10.21 8.07
CA TYR A 93 8.01 10.35 6.87
C TYR A 93 6.53 10.51 7.26
N THR A 94 6.21 11.62 7.93
CA THR A 94 4.86 11.86 8.50
C THR A 94 3.78 12.09 7.45
N GLU A 95 4.17 12.40 6.22
CA GLU A 95 3.29 12.60 5.07
C GLU A 95 3.07 11.33 4.24
N ALA A 96 3.68 10.21 4.65
CA ALA A 96 3.55 8.94 3.94
C ALA A 96 2.09 8.44 3.95
N ILE A 97 1.67 7.91 2.82
CA ILE A 97 0.39 7.21 2.70
C ILE A 97 0.61 5.75 2.35
N ILE A 98 -0.30 4.90 2.83
CA ILE A 98 -0.35 3.48 2.47
C ILE A 98 -1.72 3.19 1.85
N PHE A 99 -1.74 2.51 0.72
CA PHE A 99 -2.95 2.04 0.07
C PHE A 99 -2.66 0.83 -0.80
N GLY A 100 -3.68 0.11 -1.27
CA GLY A 100 -3.43 -0.95 -2.23
C GLY A 100 -4.59 -1.89 -2.43
N HIS A 101 -4.22 -3.14 -2.59
CA HIS A 101 -5.00 -4.29 -3.02
C HIS A 101 -4.99 -5.29 -1.85
N ALA A 102 -5.87 -5.02 -0.87
CA ALA A 102 -5.83 -5.71 0.42
C ALA A 102 -6.12 -7.22 0.32
N LEU A 103 -6.95 -7.63 -0.64
CA LEU A 103 -7.28 -9.04 -0.85
C LEU A 103 -6.07 -9.83 -1.35
N GLU A 104 -5.19 -9.17 -2.07
CA GLU A 104 -3.94 -9.71 -2.63
C GLU A 104 -2.76 -9.54 -1.67
N GLY A 105 -2.98 -8.96 -0.49
CA GLY A 105 -1.92 -8.62 0.46
C GLY A 105 -0.97 -7.52 -0.04
N ASN A 106 -1.27 -6.90 -1.18
CA ASN A 106 -0.41 -5.93 -1.84
C ASN A 106 -0.70 -4.50 -1.34
N LEU A 107 0.35 -3.85 -0.85
CA LEU A 107 0.36 -2.47 -0.41
C LEU A 107 1.33 -1.67 -1.26
N HIS A 108 0.90 -0.49 -1.66
CA HIS A 108 1.74 0.61 -2.09
C HIS A 108 1.91 1.58 -0.94
N PHE A 109 3.10 2.15 -0.84
CA PHE A 109 3.35 3.29 0.02
C PHE A 109 4.05 4.40 -0.75
N VAL A 110 3.68 5.63 -0.40
CA VAL A 110 4.09 6.82 -1.15
C VAL A 110 4.49 7.90 -0.17
N PHE A 111 5.67 8.48 -0.37
CA PHE A 111 6.25 9.50 0.51
C PHE A 111 7.20 10.39 -0.27
N THR A 112 7.73 11.43 0.38
CA THR A 112 8.64 12.38 -0.27
C THR A 112 10.07 12.24 0.29
N GLN A 113 11.06 12.28 -0.60
CA GLN A 113 12.47 12.08 -0.22
C GLN A 113 13.40 13.01 -1.00
N GLY A 114 14.20 13.80 -0.27
CA GLY A 114 15.33 14.56 -0.83
C GLY A 114 16.56 13.68 -1.03
N PHE A 115 17.42 14.04 -1.99
CA PHE A 115 18.68 13.33 -2.23
C PHE A 115 19.86 14.32 -2.34
N GLU A 116 19.69 15.53 -1.80
CA GLU A 116 20.68 16.61 -1.93
C GLU A 116 21.76 16.56 -0.85
N SER A 117 21.53 15.82 0.24
CA SER A 117 22.50 15.65 1.32
C SER A 117 22.77 14.19 1.68
N ASP A 118 24.00 13.89 2.09
CA ASP A 118 24.41 12.56 2.55
C ASP A 118 23.53 12.06 3.71
N LYS A 119 23.06 12.97 4.57
CA LYS A 119 22.15 12.65 5.67
C LYS A 119 20.81 12.13 5.17
N GLU A 120 20.24 12.75 4.14
CA GLU A 120 18.97 12.32 3.55
C GLU A 120 19.12 10.99 2.84
N VAL A 121 20.21 10.81 2.07
CA VAL A 121 20.53 9.55 1.40
C VAL A 121 20.70 8.42 2.43
N ALA A 122 21.43 8.66 3.52
CA ALA A 122 21.63 7.68 4.58
C ALA A 122 20.32 7.33 5.30
N ARG A 123 19.47 8.32 5.57
CA ARG A 123 18.14 8.08 6.17
C ARG A 123 17.27 7.20 5.27
N TYR A 124 17.26 7.49 3.98
CA TYR A 124 16.50 6.73 2.99
C TYR A 124 17.00 5.29 2.86
N GLY A 125 18.31 5.09 2.74
CA GLY A 125 18.90 3.75 2.69
C GLY A 125 18.54 2.94 3.93
N ALA A 126 18.69 3.51 5.12
CA ALA A 126 18.34 2.84 6.38
C ALA A 126 16.83 2.55 6.50
N PHE A 127 15.97 3.40 5.93
CA PHE A 127 14.54 3.12 5.84
C PHE A 127 14.25 1.93 4.91
N MET A 128 14.85 1.91 3.72
CA MET A 128 14.66 0.81 2.76
C MET A 128 15.22 -0.52 3.30
N ASP A 129 16.35 -0.51 4.00
CA ASP A 129 16.89 -1.69 4.69
C ASP A 129 15.89 -2.21 5.74
N ALA A 130 15.29 -1.32 6.52
CA ALA A 130 14.30 -1.69 7.52
C ALA A 130 13.01 -2.23 6.91
N VAL A 131 12.57 -1.68 5.77
CA VAL A 131 11.42 -2.21 5.01
C VAL A 131 11.75 -3.59 4.45
N ALA A 132 12.96 -3.77 3.90
CA ALA A 132 13.41 -5.05 3.36
C ALA A 132 13.38 -6.15 4.41
N GLU A 133 13.95 -5.88 5.58
CA GLU A 133 13.97 -6.79 6.72
C GLU A 133 12.56 -7.07 7.26
N LEU A 134 11.72 -6.04 7.33
CA LEU A 134 10.34 -6.18 7.79
C LEU A 134 9.55 -7.12 6.88
N VAL A 135 9.60 -6.88 5.57
CA VAL A 135 8.77 -7.59 4.60
C VAL A 135 9.34 -8.96 4.31
N ALA A 136 10.57 -9.04 3.79
CA ALA A 136 11.15 -10.29 3.29
C ALA A 136 11.54 -11.25 4.43
N VAL A 137 12.05 -10.73 5.55
CA VAL A 137 12.56 -11.58 6.64
C VAL A 137 11.51 -11.81 7.72
N LYS A 138 10.98 -10.75 8.33
CA LYS A 138 10.02 -10.92 9.45
C LYS A 138 8.69 -11.53 8.98
N TYR A 139 8.11 -10.99 7.91
CA TYR A 139 6.79 -11.42 7.45
C TYR A 139 6.83 -12.43 6.30
N GLN A 140 8.02 -12.74 5.77
CA GLN A 140 8.17 -13.65 4.61
C GLN A 140 7.27 -13.22 3.44
N GLY A 141 7.15 -11.91 3.25
CA GLY A 141 6.43 -11.27 2.17
C GLY A 141 7.32 -10.98 0.97
N SER A 142 6.75 -10.34 -0.04
CA SER A 142 7.44 -9.94 -1.26
C SER A 142 7.79 -8.46 -1.25
N LEU A 143 9.01 -8.10 -1.62
CA LEU A 143 9.45 -6.72 -1.82
C LEU A 143 8.94 -6.11 -3.12
N LYS A 144 8.26 -6.92 -3.94
CA LYS A 144 7.53 -6.49 -5.13
C LYS A 144 6.25 -7.26 -5.39
N ALA A 145 5.21 -6.54 -5.80
CA ALA A 145 3.97 -7.13 -6.28
C ALA A 145 3.77 -6.82 -7.77
N GLU A 146 3.87 -5.54 -8.16
CA GLU A 146 3.46 -5.03 -9.47
C GLU A 146 4.52 -4.14 -10.14
N HIS A 147 5.31 -3.35 -9.39
CA HIS A 147 6.16 -2.31 -10.00
C HIS A 147 7.56 -2.77 -10.45
N GLY A 148 7.88 -4.07 -10.26
CA GLY A 148 9.19 -4.64 -10.59
C GLY A 148 10.35 -4.08 -9.74
N THR A 149 11.51 -4.75 -9.80
CA THR A 149 12.64 -4.50 -8.88
C THR A 149 13.27 -3.11 -9.03
N GLY A 150 13.47 -2.64 -10.27
CA GLY A 150 14.10 -1.34 -10.54
C GLY A 150 15.46 -1.17 -9.86
N ARG A 151 15.92 0.08 -9.71
CA ARG A 151 17.18 0.37 -8.99
C ARG A 151 17.03 0.34 -7.48
N ASN A 152 15.84 0.67 -7.00
CA ASN A 152 15.61 0.85 -5.56
C ASN A 152 15.54 -0.48 -4.82
N MET A 153 14.96 -1.52 -5.42
CA MET A 153 14.90 -2.85 -4.81
C MET A 153 16.00 -3.81 -5.26
N ALA A 154 16.78 -3.48 -6.30
CA ALA A 154 17.86 -4.35 -6.77
C ALA A 154 18.85 -4.78 -5.67
N PRO A 155 19.24 -3.91 -4.72
CA PRO A 155 20.12 -4.32 -3.62
C PRO A 155 19.57 -5.42 -2.71
N TYR A 156 18.25 -5.65 -2.72
CA TYR A 156 17.57 -6.58 -1.82
C TYR A 156 17.15 -7.90 -2.49
N VAL A 157 17.50 -8.11 -3.77
CA VAL A 157 17.15 -9.36 -4.49
C VAL A 157 17.75 -10.59 -3.81
N GLU A 158 19.02 -10.52 -3.39
CA GLU A 158 19.66 -11.63 -2.67
C GLU A 158 19.02 -11.88 -1.31
N LEU A 159 18.56 -10.82 -0.62
CA LEU A 159 17.88 -10.94 0.68
C LEU A 159 16.56 -11.70 0.54
N GLU A 160 15.79 -11.41 -0.51
CA GLU A 160 14.46 -11.98 -0.73
C GLU A 160 14.52 -13.37 -1.39
N TRP A 161 15.37 -13.56 -2.39
CA TRP A 161 15.38 -14.76 -3.23
C TRP A 161 16.61 -15.66 -3.04
N GLY A 162 17.57 -15.23 -2.21
CA GLY A 162 18.83 -15.94 -2.00
C GLY A 162 19.85 -15.75 -3.12
N GLN A 163 21.03 -16.34 -2.93
CA GLN A 163 22.18 -16.19 -3.84
C GLN A 163 21.94 -16.71 -5.26
N GLU A 164 21.11 -17.74 -5.42
CA GLU A 164 20.83 -18.32 -6.74
C GLU A 164 20.15 -17.33 -7.69
N ALA A 165 19.42 -16.33 -7.16
CA ALA A 165 18.72 -15.34 -7.97
C ALA A 165 19.64 -14.29 -8.60
N ILE A 166 20.89 -14.20 -8.15
CA ILE A 166 21.90 -13.24 -8.65
C ILE A 166 23.11 -13.93 -9.32
N ALA A 167 23.07 -15.26 -9.47
CA ALA A 167 24.14 -16.09 -10.00
C ALA A 167 24.25 -16.05 -11.54
#